data_AF-A0A920MRI0-F1
#
_entry.id   AF-A0A920MRI0-F1
#
_cell.length_a   1.000
_cell.length_b   1.000
_cell.length_c   1.000
_cell.angle_alpha   90.00
_cell.angle_beta   90.00
_cell.angle_gamma   90.00
#
_symmetry.space_group_name_H-M   'P 1'
#
loop_
_entity.id
_entity.type
_entity.pdbx_description
1 polymer ?
#
loop_
_entity_poly.entity_id
_entity_poly.type
_entity_poly.pdbx_seq_one_letter_code
_entity_poly.pdbx_strand_id
1 'polypeptide(L)'
;MDGQSTLEKSSVTEPIIKDLNNDLNLEIINTTITGDIHIFNRDGSRYDNFPYISNDSTLFTPAVGDLDQDGDIEIIVGTNNNLKVLDILDDLGKPIFMVNL
;
A
#
# COMPACT_ATOMS: atom_id res chain seq x y z
N MET A 1 2.09 -21.39 12.17
CA MET A 1 2.62 -20.16 12.80
C MET A 1 4.02 -20.01 12.25
N ASP A 2 4.37 -18.90 11.62
CA ASP A 2 3.87 -17.53 11.82
C ASP A 2 3.77 -16.83 10.45
N GLY A 3 2.63 -16.86 9.74
CA GLY A 3 1.33 -16.42 10.27
C GLY A 3 1.36 -14.95 10.71
N GLN A 4 2.38 -14.19 10.31
CA GLN A 4 2.63 -12.83 10.78
C GLN A 4 1.56 -11.89 10.18
N SER A 5 0.45 -11.79 10.91
CA SER A 5 -0.56 -10.72 10.88
C SER A 5 -0.08 -9.45 11.58
N THR A 6 1.24 -9.36 11.80
CA THR A 6 1.89 -8.35 12.63
C THR A 6 2.92 -7.60 11.81
N LEU A 7 2.94 -6.29 11.97
CA LEU A 7 3.95 -5.42 11.38
C LEU A 7 5.26 -5.61 12.13
N GLU A 8 6.35 -5.85 11.41
CA GLU A 8 7.68 -6.02 12.00
C GLU A 8 8.29 -4.68 12.46
N LYS A 9 7.65 -3.55 12.09
CA LYS A 9 8.04 -2.19 12.44
C LYS A 9 6.83 -1.41 12.96
N SER A 10 7.08 -0.38 13.77
CA SER A 10 6.01 0.47 14.30
C SER A 10 5.21 1.13 13.19
N SER A 11 3.89 0.96 13.23
CA SER A 11 2.98 1.82 12.49
C SER A 11 2.81 3.16 13.20
N VAL A 12 2.74 4.23 12.42
CA VAL A 12 2.52 5.60 12.90
C VAL A 12 1.31 6.24 12.23
N THR A 13 0.55 5.47 11.47
CA THR A 13 -0.55 5.98 10.64
C THR A 13 -1.86 5.27 10.92
N GLU A 14 -2.94 5.90 10.48
CA GLU A 14 -4.26 5.25 10.46
C GLU A 14 -4.26 4.16 9.38
N PRO A 15 -4.88 2.98 9.64
CA PRO A 15 -5.10 1.99 8.61
C PRO A 15 -6.16 2.50 7.62
N ILE A 16 -5.94 2.26 6.33
CA ILE A 16 -6.90 2.57 5.26
C ILE A 16 -7.54 1.27 4.81
N ILE A 17 -8.86 1.30 4.58
CA ILE A 17 -9.63 0.17 4.08
C ILE A 17 -10.20 0.54 2.71
N LYS A 18 -9.84 -0.22 1.68
CA LYS A 18 -10.18 0.07 0.28
C LYS A 18 -10.17 -1.22 -0.55
N ASP A 19 -11.08 -1.31 -1.51
CA ASP A 19 -11.04 -2.34 -2.57
C ASP A 19 -9.98 -1.92 -3.59
N LEU A 20 -8.92 -2.71 -3.72
CA LEU A 20 -7.75 -2.39 -4.55
C LEU A 20 -7.74 -3.11 -5.90
N ASN A 21 -8.56 -4.13 -6.07
CA ASN A 21 -8.59 -4.94 -7.30
C ASN A 21 -9.99 -5.11 -7.88
N ASN A 22 -10.96 -4.33 -7.39
CA ASN A 22 -12.36 -4.33 -7.80
C ASN A 22 -13.06 -5.69 -7.64
N ASP A 23 -12.65 -6.50 -6.66
CA ASP A 23 -13.24 -7.80 -6.37
C ASP A 23 -14.36 -7.76 -5.29
N LEU A 24 -14.69 -6.55 -4.80
CA LEU A 24 -15.64 -6.26 -3.72
C LEU A 24 -15.21 -6.72 -2.32
N ASN A 25 -14.01 -7.28 -2.18
CA ASN A 25 -13.35 -7.43 -0.90
C ASN A 25 -12.52 -6.17 -0.61
N LEU A 26 -12.31 -5.92 0.68
CA LEU A 26 -11.56 -4.74 1.11
C LEU A 26 -10.21 -5.19 1.66
N GLU A 27 -9.16 -4.56 1.16
CA GLU A 27 -7.79 -4.70 1.64
C GLU A 27 -7.52 -3.65 2.73
N ILE A 28 -6.49 -3.92 3.52
CA ILE A 28 -6.01 -3.06 4.60
C ILE A 28 -4.64 -2.54 4.22
N ILE A 29 -4.50 -1.22 4.13
CA ILE A 29 -3.22 -0.54 3.90
C ILE A 29 -2.72 0.06 5.21
N ASN A 30 -1.43 -0.11 5.48
CA ASN A 30 -0.75 0.50 6.60
C ASN A 30 0.67 0.92 6.24
N THR A 31 1.16 2.03 6.83
CA THR A 31 2.56 2.42 6.72
C THR A 31 3.30 2.36 8.05
N THR A 32 4.58 2.01 7.94
CA THR A 32 5.50 1.99 9.07
C THR A 32 6.30 3.28 9.15
N ILE A 33 6.91 3.56 10.29
CA ILE A 33 7.78 4.74 10.49
C ILE A 33 8.95 4.81 9.50
N THR A 34 9.37 3.69 8.90
CA THR A 34 10.41 3.68 7.86
C THR A 34 9.89 3.97 6.45
N GLY A 35 8.59 4.28 6.33
CA GLY A 35 7.93 4.55 5.05
C GLY A 35 7.46 3.30 4.32
N ASP A 36 7.65 2.11 4.89
CA ASP A 36 7.25 0.88 4.20
C ASP A 36 5.72 0.80 4.16
N ILE A 37 5.18 0.46 3.00
CA ILE A 37 3.73 0.29 2.78
C ILE A 37 3.43 -1.20 2.82
N HIS A 38 2.56 -1.59 3.73
CA HIS A 38 2.04 -2.94 3.86
C HIS A 38 0.59 -2.96 3.39
N ILE A 39 0.23 -4.01 2.65
CA ILE A 39 -1.15 -4.27 2.24
C ILE A 39 -1.49 -5.70 2.64
N PHE A 40 -2.68 -5.87 3.22
CA PHE A 40 -3.21 -7.16 3.63
C PHE A 40 -4.58 -7.38 2.98
N ASN A 41 -4.83 -8.62 2.57
CA ASN A 41 -6.16 -9.08 2.24
C ASN A 41 -7.05 -9.05 3.48
N ARG A 42 -8.38 -9.10 3.27
CA ARG A 42 -9.37 -9.14 4.36
C ARG A 42 -9.13 -10.25 5.40
N ASP A 43 -8.54 -11.36 5.00
CA ASP A 43 -8.25 -12.51 5.87
C ASP A 43 -6.95 -12.34 6.69
N GLY A 44 -6.24 -11.22 6.51
CA GLY A 44 -4.97 -10.91 7.17
C GLY A 44 -3.74 -11.53 6.49
N SER A 45 -3.91 -12.24 5.37
CA SER A 45 -2.78 -12.61 4.51
C SER A 45 -2.19 -11.38 3.82
N ARG A 46 -0.91 -11.43 3.45
CA ARG A 46 -0.27 -10.34 2.73
C ARG A 46 -0.86 -10.25 1.32
N TYR A 47 -1.09 -9.02 0.87
CA TYR A 47 -1.40 -8.78 -0.53
C TYR A 47 -0.16 -9.08 -1.39
N ASP A 48 -0.37 -9.65 -2.57
CA ASP A 48 0.73 -10.10 -3.42
C ASP A 48 1.67 -8.93 -3.76
N ASN A 49 2.97 -9.21 -3.78
CA ASN A 49 4.07 -8.26 -4.04
C ASN A 49 4.29 -7.16 -2.98
N PHE A 50 3.56 -7.17 -1.85
CA PHE A 50 3.79 -6.26 -0.73
C PHE A 50 4.52 -6.93 0.46
N PRO A 51 5.31 -6.16 1.25
CA PRO A 51 5.37 -4.70 1.33
C PRO A 51 6.24 -4.00 0.29
N TYR A 52 5.92 -2.74 0.00
CA TYR A 52 6.83 -1.79 -0.64
C TYR A 52 7.81 -1.23 0.40
N ILE A 53 9.11 -1.34 0.13
CA ILE A 53 10.16 -0.86 1.04
C ILE A 53 10.66 0.52 0.57
N SER A 54 10.23 1.57 1.27
CA SER A 54 10.49 2.96 0.88
C SER A 54 11.92 3.42 1.21
N ASN A 55 12.49 2.89 2.30
CA ASN A 55 13.76 3.37 2.90
C ASN A 55 13.80 4.88 3.17
N ASP A 56 12.63 5.52 3.32
CA ASP A 56 12.47 6.94 3.55
C ASP A 56 11.29 7.14 4.50
N SER A 57 11.60 7.55 5.73
CA SER A 57 10.65 7.56 6.83
C SER A 57 9.46 8.48 6.57
N THR A 58 8.32 8.10 7.12
CA THR A 58 7.10 8.89 7.11
C THR A 58 6.47 8.91 8.49
N LEU A 59 5.72 9.98 8.77
CA LEU A 59 4.82 10.10 9.91
C LEU A 59 3.39 10.42 9.45
N PHE A 60 3.11 10.29 8.14
CA PHE A 60 1.86 10.73 7.53
C PHE A 60 1.06 9.54 7.03
N THR A 61 -0.25 9.55 7.29
CA THR A 61 -1.18 8.59 6.71
C THR A 61 -1.18 8.73 5.18
N PRO A 62 -1.10 7.63 4.42
CA PRO A 62 -1.21 7.66 2.96
C PRO A 62 -2.54 8.27 2.48
N ALA A 63 -2.55 8.81 1.26
CA ALA A 63 -3.77 9.06 0.50
C ALA A 63 -3.92 7.97 -0.56
N VAL A 64 -5.17 7.59 -0.87
CA VAL A 64 -5.47 6.56 -1.89
C VAL A 64 -6.55 7.04 -2.84
N GLY A 65 -6.39 6.72 -4.11
CA GLY A 65 -7.39 7.02 -5.15
C GLY A 65 -6.85 6.79 -6.55
N ASP A 66 -7.78 6.56 -7.47
CA ASP A 66 -7.54 6.49 -8.91
C ASP A 66 -7.16 7.89 -9.43
N LEU A 67 -5.86 8.10 -9.66
CA LEU A 67 -5.25 9.37 -10.03
C LEU A 67 -5.08 9.49 -11.54
N ASP A 68 -4.80 8.41 -12.25
CA ASP A 68 -4.60 8.40 -13.70
C ASP A 68 -5.81 7.94 -14.54
N GLN A 69 -6.89 7.50 -13.89
CA GLN A 69 -8.17 7.11 -14.48
C GLN A 69 -8.12 5.80 -15.30
N ASP A 70 -7.24 4.88 -14.94
CA ASP A 70 -7.19 3.55 -15.56
C ASP A 70 -8.12 2.51 -14.88
N GLY A 71 -8.63 2.85 -13.68
CA GLY A 71 -9.61 2.08 -12.94
C GLY A 71 -9.06 1.25 -11.78
N ASP A 72 -7.76 1.36 -11.46
CA ASP A 72 -7.22 0.91 -10.19
C ASP A 72 -6.83 2.05 -9.25
N ILE A 73 -6.08 1.76 -8.18
CA ILE A 73 -5.95 2.66 -7.03
C ILE A 73 -4.49 2.90 -6.69
N GLU A 74 -4.08 4.15 -6.83
CA GLU A 74 -2.74 4.57 -6.48
C GLU A 74 -2.65 4.93 -5.00
N ILE A 75 -1.46 4.68 -4.43
CA ILE A 75 -1.11 5.01 -3.06
C ILE A 75 -0.10 6.14 -3.05
N ILE A 76 -0.44 7.25 -2.38
CA ILE A 76 0.38 8.44 -2.26
C ILE A 76 0.87 8.59 -0.82
N VAL A 77 2.19 8.67 -0.63
CA VAL A 77 2.82 8.84 0.70
C VAL A 77 3.82 9.98 0.67
N GLY A 78 3.59 10.99 1.52
CA GLY A 78 4.63 11.96 1.84
C GLY A 78 5.67 11.33 2.76
N THR A 79 6.95 11.44 2.41
CA THR A 79 8.08 11.03 3.26
C THR A 79 8.84 12.26 3.75
N ASN A 80 9.89 12.06 4.53
CA ASN A 80 10.74 13.16 4.98
C ASN A 80 11.43 13.89 3.84
N ASN A 81 11.71 13.22 2.72
CA ASN A 81 12.46 13.81 1.62
C ASN A 81 11.64 14.06 0.36
N ASN A 82 10.59 13.28 0.08
CA ASN A 82 9.89 13.32 -1.21
C ASN A 82 8.40 12.94 -1.08
N LEU A 83 7.68 13.02 -2.21
CA LEU A 83 6.39 12.36 -2.38
C LEU A 83 6.61 11.03 -3.11
N LYS A 84 5.99 9.95 -2.63
CA LYS A 84 5.91 8.66 -3.32
C LYS A 84 4.50 8.49 -3.87
N VAL A 85 4.39 8.06 -5.11
CA VAL A 85 3.14 7.63 -5.73
C VAL A 85 3.38 6.23 -6.25
N LEU A 86 2.53 5.29 -5.83
CA LEU A 86 2.60 3.90 -6.23
C LEU A 86 1.35 3.54 -6.99
N ASP A 87 1.55 3.20 -8.24
CA ASP A 87 0.64 2.36 -9.00
C ASP A 87 0.84 0.90 -8.57
N ILE A 88 -0.27 0.23 -8.25
CA ILE A 88 -0.28 -1.07 -7.59
C ILE A 88 -0.66 -2.22 -8.52
N LEU A 89 -1.36 -1.96 -9.63
CA LEU A 89 -1.67 -2.97 -10.66
C LEU A 89 -1.00 -2.62 -12.00
N ASP A 90 -0.91 -3.57 -12.93
CA ASP A 90 -0.62 -3.26 -14.34
C ASP A 90 -1.94 -3.10 -15.13
N ASP A 91 -1.85 -2.68 -16.39
CA ASP A 91 -2.97 -2.66 -17.36
C ASP A 91 -3.77 -3.98 -17.46
N LEU A 92 -3.25 -5.09 -16.92
CA LEU A 92 -3.89 -6.41 -16.89
C LEU A 92 -4.46 -6.76 -15.50
N GLY A 93 -4.47 -5.82 -14.55
CA GLY A 93 -4.95 -5.97 -13.19
C GLY A 93 -4.05 -6.82 -12.28
N LYS A 94 -2.77 -6.99 -12.63
CA LYS A 94 -1.83 -7.78 -11.83
C LYS A 94 -1.01 -6.90 -10.91
N PRO A 95 -0.77 -7.30 -9.64
CA PRO A 95 0.05 -6.53 -8.74
C PRO A 95 1.47 -6.32 -9.28
N ILE A 96 1.96 -5.07 -9.30
CA ILE A 96 3.31 -4.72 -9.80
C ILE A 96 4.23 -4.19 -8.70
N PHE A 97 5.54 -4.24 -8.96
CA PHE A 97 6.58 -3.79 -8.02
C PHE A 97 6.88 -2.29 -8.09
N MET A 98 6.34 -1.56 -9.08
CA MET A 98 6.30 -0.09 -9.26
C MET A 98 6.30 0.23 -10.77
N VAL A 99 5.41 1.12 -11.20
CA VAL A 99 5.59 1.98 -12.37
C VAL A 99 5.38 3.44 -11.92
N ASN A 100 6.14 4.39 -12.49
CA ASN A 100 5.81 5.81 -12.35
C ASN A 100 4.74 6.11 -13.40
N LEU A 101 3.64 6.74 -12.97
CA LEU A 101 2.57 7.33 -13.80
C LEU A 101 3.04 7.81 -15.19
#